data_AF-A0A431M6A0-F1
#
_entry.id   AF-A0A431M6A0-F1
#
_cell.length_a   1.000
_cell.length_b   1.000
_cell.length_c   1.000
_cell.angle_alpha   90.00
_cell.angle_beta   90.00
_cell.angle_gamma   90.00
#
_symmetry.space_group_name_H-M   'P 1'
#
loop_
_entity.id
_entity.type
_entity.pdbx_description
1 polymer ?
#
loop_
_entity_poly.entity_id
_entity_poly.type
_entity_poly.pdbx_seq_one_letter_code
_entity_poly.pdbx_strand_id
1 'polypeptide(L)'
;MKKQFLALALLAAAPMLASCMTSQETAVASAKPAADDDAYCRANAGEPGSSAYVACRKDRDVGAIRTDARMEQAHRNLAESMLNGH
;
A
#
# COMPACT_ATOMS: atom_id res chain seq x y z
N MET A 1 -50.94 -13.83 4.94
CA MET A 1 -50.13 -13.79 6.17
C MET A 1 -48.76 -14.47 6.01
N LYS A 2 -48.63 -15.79 5.75
CA LYS A 2 -47.31 -16.48 5.64
C LYS A 2 -46.31 -15.84 4.66
N LYS A 3 -46.78 -15.36 3.50
CA LYS A 3 -45.94 -14.70 2.49
C LYS A 3 -45.37 -13.34 2.95
N GLN A 4 -46.09 -12.64 3.82
CA GLN A 4 -45.66 -11.33 4.36
C GLN A 4 -44.57 -11.51 5.42
N PHE A 5 -44.65 -12.55 6.24
CA PHE A 5 -43.59 -12.89 7.20
C PHE A 5 -42.28 -13.29 6.49
N LEU A 6 -42.37 -14.02 5.37
CA LEU A 6 -41.19 -14.41 4.59
C LEU A 6 -40.49 -13.18 3.98
N ALA A 7 -41.27 -12.22 3.46
CA ALA A 7 -40.75 -10.97 2.90
C ALA A 7 -40.08 -10.09 3.97
N LEU A 8 -40.66 -10.01 5.17
CA LEU A 8 -40.11 -9.24 6.27
C LEU A 8 -38.80 -9.84 6.81
N ALA A 9 -38.72 -11.17 6.86
CA ALA A 9 -37.50 -11.88 7.26
C ALA A 9 -36.35 -11.69 6.27
N LEU A 10 -36.63 -11.69 4.97
CA LEU A 10 -35.65 -11.41 3.92
C LEU A 10 -35.13 -9.96 3.98
N LEU A 11 -36.00 -8.99 4.27
CA LEU A 11 -35.61 -7.58 4.36
C LEU A 11 -34.74 -7.30 5.60
N ALA A 12 -34.99 -7.99 6.71
CA ALA A 12 -34.20 -7.86 7.93
C ALA A 12 -32.81 -8.51 7.86
N ALA A 13 -32.61 -9.50 6.98
CA ALA A 13 -31.32 -10.18 6.82
C ALA A 13 -30.32 -9.41 5.93
N ALA A 14 -30.80 -8.52 5.06
CA ALA A 14 -29.97 -7.74 4.14
C ALA A 14 -28.87 -6.88 4.82
N PRO A 15 -29.12 -6.11 5.89
CA PRO A 15 -28.08 -5.28 6.51
C PRO A 15 -27.02 -6.10 7.26
N MET A 16 -27.33 -7.32 7.70
CA MET A 16 -26.38 -8.20 8.40
C MET A 16 -25.27 -8.70 7.46
N LEU A 17 -25.58 -8.86 6.16
CA LEU A 17 -24.59 -9.22 5.13
C LEU A 17 -23.77 -8.01 4.65
N ALA A 18 -24.29 -6.79 4.81
CA ALA A 18 -23.59 -5.56 4.41
C ALA A 18 -22.42 -5.20 5.35
N SER A 19 -22.40 -5.74 6.57
CA SER A 19 -21.33 -5.47 7.55
C SER A 19 -19.97 -6.08 7.18
N CYS A 20 -19.88 -6.97 6.19
CA CYS A 20 -18.60 -7.53 5.75
C CYS A 20 -17.85 -6.61 4.77
N MET A 21 -18.51 -5.57 4.24
CA MET A 21 -17.90 -4.60 3.34
C MET A 21 -17.38 -3.37 4.09
N THR A 22 -16.75 -3.58 5.25
CA THR A 22 -15.77 -2.62 5.74
C THR A 22 -14.50 -2.92 4.96
N SER A 23 -14.37 -2.30 3.78
CA SER A 23 -13.06 -2.11 3.19
C SER A 23 -12.23 -1.44 4.26
N GLN A 24 -11.35 -2.22 4.90
CA GLN A 24 -10.18 -1.69 5.58
C GLN A 24 -9.39 -0.96 4.48
N GLU A 25 -9.80 0.27 4.18
CA GLU A 25 -8.87 1.32 3.86
C GLU A 25 -8.12 1.59 5.17
N THR A 26 -7.34 0.60 5.62
CA THR A 26 -6.16 0.90 6.40
C THR A 26 -5.39 1.82 5.48
N ALA A 27 -5.44 3.10 5.80
CA ALA A 27 -4.53 4.10 5.30
C ALA A 27 -3.11 3.68 5.75
N VAL A 28 -2.58 2.61 5.16
CA VAL A 28 -1.17 2.56 4.81
C VAL A 28 -1.04 3.69 3.82
N ALA A 29 -0.73 4.87 4.36
CA ALA A 29 -0.45 6.10 3.64
C ALA A 29 0.18 5.71 2.32
N SER A 30 -0.57 5.93 1.23
CA SER A 30 -0.32 5.42 -0.11
C SER A 30 1.17 5.30 -0.35
N ALA A 31 1.72 4.11 -0.12
CA ALA A 31 3.04 3.78 -0.59
C ALA A 31 2.84 3.79 -2.09
N LYS A 32 3.09 4.96 -2.69
CA LYS A 32 2.95 5.22 -4.12
C LYS A 32 3.49 3.97 -4.79
N PRO A 33 2.66 3.22 -5.55
CA PRO A 33 3.08 1.94 -6.11
C PRO A 33 4.46 2.18 -6.71
N ALA A 34 5.46 1.42 -6.24
CA ALA A 34 6.86 1.65 -6.58
C ALA A 34 6.91 1.92 -8.07
N ALA A 35 7.11 3.19 -8.43
CA ALA A 35 6.91 3.62 -9.80
C ALA A 35 7.88 2.79 -10.64
N ASP A 36 7.41 2.17 -11.72
CA ASP A 36 8.26 1.33 -12.55
C ASP A 36 9.47 2.14 -13.02
N ASP A 37 10.61 1.92 -12.37
CA ASP A 37 11.82 2.71 -12.55
C ASP A 37 12.35 2.56 -13.98
N ASP A 38 12.10 1.41 -14.62
CA ASP A 38 12.45 1.17 -16.01
C ASP A 38 11.56 2.00 -16.95
N ALA A 39 10.24 2.01 -16.76
CA ALA A 39 9.35 2.89 -17.52
C ALA A 39 9.68 4.37 -17.31
N TYR A 40 10.00 4.77 -16.07
CA TYR A 40 10.42 6.14 -15.76
C TYR A 40 11.72 6.50 -16.48
N CYS A 41 12.75 5.65 -16.39
CA CYS A 41 14.04 5.96 -17.00
C CYS A 41 14.02 5.91 -18.53
N ARG A 42 13.21 5.03 -19.14
CA ARG A 42 12.97 5.08 -20.60
C ARG A 42 12.35 6.42 -21.02
N ALA A 43 11.40 6.94 -20.25
CA ALA A 43 10.71 8.18 -20.58
C ALA A 43 11.55 9.45 -20.33
N ASN A 44 12.50 9.42 -19.39
CA ASN A 44 13.18 10.63 -18.89
C ASN A 44 14.69 10.66 -19.15
N ALA A 45 15.34 9.52 -19.37
CA ALA A 45 16.80 9.42 -19.46
C ALA A 45 17.30 8.76 -20.76
N GLY A 46 16.38 8.30 -21.61
CA GLY A 46 16.69 7.75 -22.94
C GLY A 46 16.61 6.23 -23.00
N GLU A 47 17.10 5.68 -24.11
CA GLU A 47 16.98 4.25 -24.42
C GLU A 47 17.77 3.37 -23.43
N PRO A 48 17.30 2.13 -23.16
CA PRO A 48 18.02 1.16 -22.35
C PRO A 48 19.46 0.94 -22.84
N GLY A 49 20.40 0.90 -21.90
CA GLY A 49 21.83 0.71 -22.18
C GLY A 49 22.61 1.99 -22.48
N SER A 50 21.94 3.13 -22.66
CA SER A 50 22.62 4.44 -22.66
C SER A 50 23.19 4.77 -21.28
N SER A 51 24.28 5.55 -21.24
CA SER A 51 24.89 5.98 -19.97
C SER A 51 23.91 6.78 -19.10
N ALA A 52 23.05 7.59 -19.72
CA ALA A 52 22.01 8.37 -19.04
C ALA A 52 20.93 7.47 -18.42
N TYR A 53 20.44 6.47 -19.16
CA TYR A 53 19.49 5.49 -18.63
C TYR A 53 20.07 4.71 -17.43
N VAL A 54 21.32 4.26 -17.52
CA VAL A 54 21.99 3.52 -16.43
C VAL A 54 22.16 4.41 -15.18
N ALA A 55 22.50 5.69 -15.36
CA ALA A 55 22.59 6.64 -14.25
C ALA A 55 21.22 6.85 -13.58
N CYS A 56 20.16 7.05 -14.37
CA CYS A 56 18.79 7.20 -13.85
C CYS A 56 18.36 6.01 -12.99
N ARG A 57 18.56 4.79 -13.52
CA ARG A 57 18.27 3.54 -12.81
C ARG A 57 18.99 3.48 -11.46
N LYS A 58 20.28 3.78 -11.44
CA LYS A 58 21.09 3.78 -10.22
C LYS A 58 20.62 4.81 -9.19
N ASP A 59 20.28 6.02 -9.62
CA ASP A 59 19.82 7.07 -8.71
C ASP A 59 18.47 6.72 -8.07
N ARG A 60 17.58 6.09 -8.84
CA ARG A 60 16.30 5.56 -8.36
C ARG A 60 16.49 4.42 -7.36
N ASP A 61 17.39 3.48 -7.64
CA ASP A 61 17.76 2.39 -6.73
C ASP A 61 18.30 2.93 -5.40
N VAL A 62 19.18 3.94 -5.43
CA VAL A 62 19.71 4.60 -4.22
C VAL A 62 18.59 5.32 -3.45
N GLY A 63 17.63 5.92 -4.15
CA GLY A 63 16.43 6.52 -3.55
C GLY A 63 15.62 5.50 -2.75
N ALA A 64 15.41 4.30 -3.30
CA ALA A 64 14.68 3.21 -2.65
C ALA A 64 15.43 2.69 -1.40
N ILE A 65 16.74 2.49 -1.48
CA ILE A 65 17.54 2.05 -0.32
C ILE A 65 17.44 3.08 0.83
N ARG A 66 17.44 4.38 0.52
CA ARG A 66 17.31 5.44 1.53
C ARG A 66 15.93 5.44 2.20
N THR A 67 14.87 5.10 1.47
CA THR A 67 13.54 4.97 2.08
C THR A 67 13.49 3.76 3.00
N ASP A 68 14.03 2.61 2.56
CA ASP A 68 14.03 1.38 3.36
C ASP A 68 14.84 1.54 4.64
N ALA A 69 16.00 2.19 4.59
CA ALA A 69 16.81 2.48 5.77
C ALA A 69 16.07 3.32 6.83
N ARG A 70 15.19 4.24 6.39
CA ARG A 70 14.35 5.03 7.31
C ARG A 70 13.24 4.19 7.91
N MET A 71 12.61 3.33 7.11
CA MET A 71 11.58 2.41 7.60
C MET A 71 12.17 1.45 8.63
N GLU A 72 13.31 0.84 8.33
CA GLU A 72 14.04 -0.04 9.24
C GLU A 72 14.38 0.67 10.56
N GLN A 73 14.84 1.93 10.50
CA GLN A 73 15.09 2.70 11.72
C GLN A 73 13.80 2.97 12.51
N ALA A 74 12.69 3.27 11.83
CA ALA A 74 11.40 3.45 12.49
C ALA A 74 10.91 2.15 13.16
N HIS A 75 11.11 1.00 12.51
CA HIS A 75 10.81 -0.31 13.08
C HIS A 75 11.63 -0.60 14.33
N ARG A 76 12.93 -0.31 14.30
CA ARG A 76 13.79 -0.43 15.49
C ARG A 76 13.34 0.48 16.62
N ASN A 77 13.10 1.76 16.34
CA ASN A 77 12.62 2.71 17.35
C ASN A 77 11.29 2.26 17.99
N LEU A 78 10.37 1.71 17.19
CA LEU A 78 9.10 1.15 17.68
C LEU A 78 9.34 -0.08 18.56
N ALA A 79 10.18 -1.02 18.13
CA ALA A 79 10.52 -2.20 18.92
C ALA A 79 11.14 -1.82 20.28
N GLU A 80 12.06 -0.85 20.29
CA GLU A 80 12.66 -0.31 21.51
C GLU A 80 11.60 0.32 22.43
N SER A 81 10.63 1.08 21.89
CA SER A 81 9.56 1.65 22.71
C SER A 81 8.66 0.60 23.37
N MET A 82 8.39 -0.51 22.67
CA MET A 82 7.57 -1.60 23.20
C MET A 82 8.32 -2.39 24.28
N LEU A 83 9.62 -2.61 24.10
CA LEU A 83 10.47 -3.28 25.10
C LEU A 83 10.63 -2.44 26.37
N ASN A 84 10.75 -1.12 26.22
CA ASN A 84 10.94 -0.19 27.34
C ASN A 84 9.63 0.25 28.01
N GLY A 85 8.47 -0.19 27.50
CA GLY A 85 7.18 -0.11 28.18
C GLY A 85 6.58 1.29 28.29
N HIS A 86 6.84 2.17 27.32
CA HIS A 86 6.20 3.49 27.22
C HIS A 86 4.76 3.39 26.73
#